data_AF-B6W5W5-F1
#
_entry.id   AF-B6W5W5-F1
#
_cell.length_a   1.000
_cell.length_b   1.000
_cell.length_c   1.000
_cell.angle_alpha   90.00
_cell.angle_beta   90.00
_cell.angle_gamma   90.00
#
_symmetry.space_group_name_H-M   'P 1'
#
loop_
_entity.id
_entity.type
_entity.pdbx_description
1 polymer ?
#
loop_
_entity_poly.entity_id
_entity_poly.type
_entity_poly.pdbx_seq_one_letter_code
_entity_poly.pdbx_strand_id
1 'polypeptide(L)'
;MAFNRKQKLRDNIEAIRTAFILDRENRTATTEERAILQRYCGFGGLKCILNPAKELTDAVRWAKSDLELFAPTVELHRLIRENSKDETEYKRFVDSLKASVLTAFYTPKEITDTIADVLADYSVRPARMLEPSAGVGVFVDSMLRHSPNADVMAFEKDLLTGTILRHLYPDQKMRTCGFEKIERPFNNYFDLAVSNIPFGDIAVFDAEFQRSDSFGRRSAQKTIHNYFFLKGLDAVRD
;
A
#
# COMPACT_ATOMS: atom_id res chain seq x y z
N MET A 1 2.94 -22.77 -2.84
CA MET A 1 1.64 -23.25 -2.34
C MET A 1 0.53 -22.65 -3.20
N ALA A 2 -0.56 -23.38 -3.47
CA ALA A 2 -1.67 -22.87 -4.26
C ALA A 2 -2.33 -21.65 -3.58
N PHE A 3 -2.76 -20.66 -4.36
CA PHE A 3 -3.41 -19.44 -3.87
C PHE A 3 -4.79 -19.74 -3.27
N ASN A 4 -4.88 -19.80 -1.93
CA ASN A 4 -6.15 -20.01 -1.23
C ASN A 4 -6.90 -18.68 -1.05
N ARG A 5 -7.79 -18.38 -1.99
CA ARG A 5 -8.58 -17.14 -2.04
C ARG A 5 -9.35 -16.86 -0.75
N LYS A 6 -9.95 -17.91 -0.17
CA LYS A 6 -10.78 -17.79 1.03
C LYS A 6 -9.96 -17.43 2.25
N GLN A 7 -8.82 -18.09 2.44
CA GLN A 7 -7.93 -17.79 3.56
C GLN A 7 -7.37 -16.37 3.44
N LYS A 8 -6.94 -15.96 2.24
CA LYS A 8 -6.43 -14.59 2.02
C LYS A 8 -7.48 -13.53 2.29
N LEU A 9 -8.72 -13.73 1.85
CA LEU A 9 -9.81 -12.83 2.16
C LEU A 9 -10.07 -12.74 3.67
N ARG A 10 -10.03 -13.87 4.39
CA ARG A 10 -10.14 -13.91 5.86
C ARG A 10 -9.01 -13.16 6.56
N ASP A 11 -7.76 -13.41 6.17
CA ASP A 11 -6.59 -12.74 6.73
C ASP A 11 -6.67 -11.22 6.52
N ASN A 12 -7.09 -10.78 5.33
CA ASN A 12 -7.27 -9.35 5.04
C ASN A 12 -8.39 -8.73 5.89
N ILE A 13 -9.54 -9.40 6.03
CA ILE A 13 -10.64 -8.91 6.87
C ILE A 13 -10.18 -8.74 8.31
N GLU A 14 -9.44 -9.70 8.84
CA GLU A 14 -8.96 -9.66 10.22
C GLU A 14 -7.91 -8.56 10.45
N ALA A 15 -7.02 -8.35 9.48
CA ALA A 15 -6.08 -7.23 9.51
C ALA A 15 -6.80 -5.87 9.47
N ILE A 16 -7.79 -5.70 8.60
CA ILE A 16 -8.59 -4.46 8.52
C ILE A 16 -9.37 -4.24 9.83
N ARG A 17 -9.97 -5.30 10.38
CA ARG A 17 -10.69 -5.25 11.66
C ARG A 17 -9.77 -4.79 12.79
N THR A 18 -8.59 -5.39 12.88
CA THR A 18 -7.57 -5.04 13.87
C THR A 18 -7.14 -3.59 13.70
N ALA A 19 -6.85 -3.15 12.47
CA ALA A 19 -6.44 -1.77 12.19
C ALA A 19 -7.52 -0.74 12.61
N PHE A 20 -8.81 -1.03 12.36
CA PHE A 20 -9.89 -0.15 12.82
C PHE A 20 -10.04 -0.11 14.33
N ILE A 21 -9.84 -1.24 15.02
CA ILE A 21 -9.83 -1.27 16.48
C ILE A 21 -8.71 -0.38 17.03
N LEU A 22 -7.50 -0.49 16.47
CA LEU A 22 -6.34 0.31 16.86
C LEU A 22 -6.56 1.81 16.61
N ASP A 23 -7.14 2.18 15.46
CA ASP A 23 -7.51 3.58 15.17
C ASP A 23 -8.52 4.12 16.18
N ARG A 24 -9.55 3.34 16.52
CA ARG A 24 -10.59 3.74 17.48
C ARG A 24 -10.06 3.88 18.91
N GLU A 25 -9.15 2.99 19.30
CA GLU A 25 -8.55 2.96 20.64
C GLU A 25 -7.33 3.91 20.75
N ASN A 26 -6.88 4.46 19.62
CA ASN A 26 -5.72 5.35 19.52
C ASN A 26 -4.48 4.79 20.24
N ARG A 27 -4.15 3.53 19.95
CA ARG A 27 -3.01 2.82 20.55
C ARG A 27 -2.19 2.07 19.50
N THR A 28 -0.98 1.70 19.89
CA THR A 28 -0.11 0.85 19.09
C THR A 28 -0.54 -0.61 19.16
N ALA A 29 -0.26 -1.36 18.09
CA ALA A 29 -0.53 -2.79 18.00
C ALA A 29 0.33 -3.58 19.02
N THR A 30 -0.26 -4.60 19.65
CA THR A 30 0.53 -5.62 20.35
C THR A 30 1.31 -6.49 19.36
N THR A 31 2.20 -7.35 19.85
CA THR A 31 2.94 -8.30 19.01
C THR A 31 2.01 -9.22 18.21
N GLU A 32 0.92 -9.69 18.83
CA GLU A 32 -0.07 -10.58 18.22
C GLU A 32 -0.88 -9.84 17.15
N GLU A 33 -1.30 -8.61 17.44
CA GLU A 33 -2.01 -7.75 16.49
C GLU A 33 -1.12 -7.37 15.32
N ARG A 34 0.16 -7.08 15.56
CA ARG A 34 1.15 -6.85 14.51
C ARG A 34 1.27 -8.06 13.58
N ALA A 35 1.31 -9.28 14.13
CA ALA A 35 1.34 -10.50 13.34
C ALA A 35 0.06 -10.70 12.52
N ILE A 36 -1.10 -10.26 13.02
CA ILE A 36 -2.36 -10.22 12.24
C ILE A 36 -2.21 -9.24 11.06
N LEU A 37 -1.75 -8.01 11.31
CA LEU A 37 -1.57 -6.97 10.30
C LEU A 37 -0.60 -7.41 9.19
N GLN A 38 0.50 -8.08 9.55
CA GLN A 38 1.50 -8.59 8.60
C GLN A 38 0.98 -9.68 7.65
N ARG A 39 -0.16 -10.32 7.96
CA ARG A 39 -0.79 -11.30 7.06
C ARG A 39 -1.60 -10.65 5.93
N TYR A 40 -1.88 -9.35 6.03
CA TYR A 40 -2.56 -8.63 4.97
C TYR A 40 -1.75 -8.67 3.67
N CYS A 41 -2.38 -9.08 2.59
CA CYS A 41 -1.74 -9.17 1.27
C CYS A 41 -2.53 -8.46 0.18
N GLY A 42 -3.38 -7.50 0.56
CA GLY A 42 -4.23 -6.77 -0.37
C GLY A 42 -5.20 -7.66 -1.15
N PHE A 43 -5.91 -7.07 -2.11
CA PHE A 43 -6.99 -7.74 -2.83
C PHE A 43 -6.60 -8.21 -4.24
N GLY A 44 -5.29 -8.22 -4.54
CA GLY A 44 -4.75 -8.77 -5.78
C GLY A 44 -5.17 -10.23 -5.94
N GLY A 45 -5.87 -10.55 -7.04
CA GLY A 45 -6.40 -11.89 -7.29
C GLY A 45 -7.73 -12.23 -6.59
N LEU A 46 -8.26 -11.34 -5.74
CA LEU A 46 -9.58 -11.46 -5.11
C LEU A 46 -10.64 -10.68 -5.90
N LYS A 47 -10.89 -11.09 -7.15
CA LYS A 47 -11.87 -10.44 -8.04
C LYS A 47 -13.31 -10.41 -7.47
N CYS A 48 -13.62 -11.25 -6.49
CA CYS A 48 -14.90 -11.26 -5.79
C CYS A 48 -15.28 -9.91 -5.15
N ILE A 49 -14.29 -9.07 -4.82
CA ILE A 49 -14.50 -7.72 -4.28
C ILE A 49 -15.20 -6.79 -5.29
N LEU A 50 -15.15 -7.10 -6.58
CA LEU A 50 -15.82 -6.34 -7.63
C LEU A 50 -17.32 -6.69 -7.73
N ASN A 51 -17.74 -7.81 -7.14
CA ASN A 51 -19.11 -8.27 -7.21
C ASN A 51 -19.99 -7.57 -6.16
N PRO A 52 -21.30 -7.37 -6.42
CA PRO A 52 -22.23 -6.85 -5.43
C PRO A 52 -22.31 -7.76 -4.18
N ALA A 53 -22.19 -7.18 -2.99
CA ALA A 53 -22.28 -7.90 -1.72
C ALA A 53 -22.94 -7.04 -0.62
N LYS A 54 -24.01 -6.32 -0.97
CA LYS A 54 -24.73 -5.45 -0.02
C LYS A 54 -25.78 -6.22 0.76
N GLU A 55 -26.49 -7.13 0.09
CA GLU A 55 -27.60 -7.90 0.65
C GLU A 55 -27.41 -9.38 0.37
N LEU A 56 -27.95 -10.27 1.23
CA LEU A 56 -27.84 -11.73 1.03
C LEU A 56 -28.41 -12.19 -0.32
N THR A 57 -29.38 -11.46 -0.87
CA THR A 57 -29.99 -11.67 -2.18
C THR A 57 -29.00 -11.49 -3.34
N ASP A 58 -27.92 -10.72 -3.14
CA ASP A 58 -26.88 -10.53 -4.16
C ASP A 58 -26.16 -11.84 -4.51
N ALA A 59 -26.18 -12.85 -3.62
CA ALA A 59 -25.57 -14.16 -3.85
C ALA A 59 -26.03 -14.82 -5.16
N VAL A 60 -27.25 -14.53 -5.62
CA VAL A 60 -27.80 -15.06 -6.89
C VAL A 60 -27.00 -14.59 -8.10
N ARG A 61 -26.31 -13.45 -8.00
CA ARG A 61 -25.48 -12.86 -9.07
C ARG A 61 -24.05 -13.39 -9.07
N TRP A 62 -23.67 -14.21 -8.10
CA TRP A 62 -22.32 -14.75 -7.96
C TRP A 62 -22.16 -16.07 -8.71
N ALA A 63 -20.98 -16.27 -9.30
CA ALA A 63 -20.63 -17.57 -9.88
C ALA A 63 -20.60 -18.64 -8.78
N LYS A 64 -21.07 -19.85 -9.09
CA LYS A 64 -21.09 -20.98 -8.13
C LYS A 64 -19.73 -21.25 -7.50
N SER A 65 -18.65 -21.07 -8.27
CA SER A 65 -17.26 -21.24 -7.83
C SER A 65 -16.78 -20.21 -6.80
N ASP A 66 -17.47 -19.08 -6.66
CA ASP A 66 -17.10 -17.98 -5.77
C ASP A 66 -18.11 -17.77 -4.64
N LEU A 67 -19.20 -18.54 -4.60
CA LEU A 67 -20.24 -18.44 -3.56
C LEU A 67 -19.68 -18.58 -2.14
N GLU A 68 -18.63 -19.37 -1.95
CA GLU A 68 -17.98 -19.51 -0.63
C GLU A 68 -17.29 -18.22 -0.15
N LEU A 69 -16.99 -17.29 -1.05
CA LEU A 69 -16.39 -15.99 -0.77
C LEU A 69 -17.44 -14.90 -0.52
N PHE A 70 -18.72 -15.17 -0.83
CA PHE A 70 -19.80 -14.20 -0.69
C PHE A 70 -19.96 -13.72 0.76
N ALA A 71 -20.14 -14.65 1.70
CA ALA A 71 -20.33 -14.32 3.12
C ALA A 71 -19.15 -13.51 3.69
N PRO A 72 -17.87 -13.90 3.49
CA PRO A 72 -16.74 -13.05 3.86
C PRO A 72 -16.72 -11.68 3.17
N THR A 73 -17.16 -11.58 1.91
CA THR A 73 -17.20 -10.28 1.20
C THR A 73 -18.27 -9.36 1.79
N VAL A 74 -19.45 -9.90 2.13
CA VAL A 74 -20.50 -9.15 2.85
C VAL A 74 -19.97 -8.66 4.21
N GLU A 75 -19.24 -9.53 4.94
CA GLU A 75 -18.60 -9.16 6.21
C GLU A 75 -17.61 -8.00 6.04
N LEU A 76 -16.78 -8.03 5.01
CA LEU A 76 -15.85 -6.94 4.70
C LEU A 76 -16.59 -5.61 4.45
N HIS A 77 -17.63 -5.62 3.62
CA HIS A 77 -18.42 -4.42 3.35
C HIS A 77 -19.10 -3.88 4.61
N ARG A 78 -19.63 -4.77 5.45
CA ARG A 78 -20.22 -4.40 6.73
C ARG A 78 -19.18 -3.79 7.67
N LEU A 79 -18.02 -4.42 7.81
CA LEU A 79 -16.92 -3.95 8.64
C LEU A 79 -16.48 -2.52 8.25
N ILE A 80 -16.30 -2.27 6.95
CA ILE A 80 -15.91 -0.94 6.46
C ILE A 80 -17.02 0.08 6.73
N ARG A 81 -18.30 -0.29 6.48
CA ARG A 81 -19.43 0.61 6.74
C ARG A 81 -19.56 0.98 8.22
N GLU A 82 -19.43 0.01 9.11
CA GLU A 82 -19.49 0.24 10.57
C GLU A 82 -18.35 1.11 11.09
N ASN A 83 -17.22 1.18 10.37
CA ASN A 83 -16.05 2.00 10.70
C ASN A 83 -15.90 3.23 9.79
N SER A 84 -16.94 3.60 9.04
CA SER A 84 -16.99 4.81 8.22
C SER A 84 -17.94 5.83 8.86
N LYS A 85 -17.56 7.11 8.85
CA LYS A 85 -18.35 8.21 9.42
C LYS A 85 -19.65 8.47 8.67
N ASP A 86 -19.62 8.30 7.35
CA ASP A 86 -20.74 8.51 6.45
C ASP A 86 -20.61 7.65 5.17
N GLU A 87 -21.63 7.72 4.32
CA GLU A 87 -21.66 7.00 3.04
C GLU A 87 -20.59 7.49 2.04
N THR A 88 -20.08 8.72 2.19
CA THR A 88 -19.01 9.26 1.33
C THR A 88 -17.68 8.59 1.67
N GLU A 89 -17.36 8.47 2.96
CA GLU A 89 -16.17 7.77 3.43
C GLU A 89 -16.23 6.28 3.12
N TYR A 90 -17.40 5.65 3.35
CA TYR A 90 -17.63 4.25 2.95
C TYR A 90 -17.36 4.05 1.45
N LYS A 91 -17.91 4.91 0.60
CA LYS A 91 -17.69 4.84 -0.85
C LYS A 91 -16.20 4.98 -1.20
N ARG A 92 -15.47 5.89 -0.54
CA ARG A 92 -14.02 6.05 -0.75
C ARG A 92 -13.24 4.79 -0.41
N PHE A 93 -13.56 4.11 0.70
CA PHE A 93 -12.93 2.83 1.04
C PHE A 93 -13.28 1.73 0.02
N VAL A 94 -14.52 1.66 -0.43
CA VAL A 94 -14.94 0.69 -1.46
C VAL A 94 -14.25 0.94 -2.80
N ASP A 95 -14.09 2.20 -3.20
CA ASP A 95 -13.36 2.55 -4.42
C ASP A 95 -11.87 2.20 -4.29
N SER A 96 -11.28 2.41 -3.10
CA SER A 96 -9.91 1.97 -2.77
C SER A 96 -9.76 0.45 -2.90
N LEU A 97 -10.67 -0.34 -2.31
CA LEU A 97 -10.72 -1.79 -2.42
C LEU A 97 -10.73 -2.27 -3.88
N LYS A 98 -11.60 -1.67 -4.70
CA LYS A 98 -11.72 -2.03 -6.13
C LYS A 98 -10.43 -1.71 -6.89
N ALA A 99 -9.79 -0.58 -6.60
CA ALA A 99 -8.51 -0.23 -7.18
C ALA A 99 -7.42 -1.23 -6.77
N SER A 100 -7.37 -1.63 -5.49
CA SER A 100 -6.43 -2.62 -4.95
C SER A 100 -6.47 -3.96 -5.69
N VAL A 101 -7.64 -4.42 -6.15
CA VAL A 101 -7.76 -5.65 -6.96
C VAL A 101 -6.87 -5.62 -8.21
N LEU A 102 -6.68 -4.44 -8.80
CA LEU A 102 -5.92 -4.25 -10.03
C LEU A 102 -4.44 -3.93 -9.79
N THR A 103 -4.05 -3.51 -8.59
CA THR A 103 -2.72 -2.92 -8.33
C THR A 103 -1.95 -3.57 -7.19
N ALA A 104 -2.56 -4.41 -6.36
CA ALA A 104 -1.91 -5.04 -5.20
C ALA A 104 -1.00 -6.22 -5.59
N PHE A 105 0.11 -5.91 -6.26
CA PHE A 105 1.17 -6.85 -6.59
C PHE A 105 2.38 -6.61 -5.69
N TYR A 106 2.52 -7.44 -4.66
CA TYR A 106 3.58 -7.29 -3.67
C TYR A 106 4.87 -8.00 -4.09
N THR A 107 5.99 -7.38 -3.74
CA THR A 107 7.31 -7.98 -3.91
C THR A 107 7.51 -9.10 -2.89
N PRO A 108 7.95 -10.30 -3.31
CA PRO A 108 8.34 -11.36 -2.37
C PRO A 108 9.45 -10.88 -1.43
N LYS A 109 9.37 -11.27 -0.17
CA LYS A 109 10.31 -10.83 0.88
C LYS A 109 11.75 -11.23 0.54
N GLU A 110 11.93 -12.37 -0.12
CA GLU A 110 13.23 -12.88 -0.53
C GLU A 110 13.94 -11.89 -1.48
N ILE A 111 13.19 -11.20 -2.33
CA ILE A 111 13.73 -10.20 -3.27
C ILE A 111 14.10 -8.92 -2.52
N THR A 112 13.22 -8.42 -1.63
CA THR A 112 13.51 -7.20 -0.87
C THR A 112 14.66 -7.41 0.10
N ASP A 113 14.74 -8.58 0.72
CA ASP A 113 15.85 -8.97 1.59
C ASP A 113 17.16 -9.02 0.82
N THR A 114 17.17 -9.68 -0.35
CA THR A 114 18.38 -9.75 -1.20
C THR A 114 18.87 -8.35 -1.58
N ILE A 115 17.97 -7.44 -1.98
CA ILE A 115 18.35 -6.06 -2.32
C ILE A 115 18.95 -5.35 -1.10
N ALA A 116 18.30 -5.45 0.07
CA ALA A 116 18.77 -4.81 1.29
C ALA A 116 20.12 -5.38 1.75
N ASP A 117 20.31 -6.70 1.65
CA ASP A 117 21.55 -7.39 2.02
C ASP A 117 22.69 -6.98 1.08
N VAL A 118 22.46 -6.90 -0.24
CA VAL A 118 23.48 -6.41 -1.19
C VAL A 118 23.86 -4.96 -0.90
N LEU A 119 22.90 -4.06 -0.72
CA LEU A 119 23.20 -2.68 -0.31
C LEU A 119 24.01 -2.65 0.99
N ALA A 120 23.68 -3.55 1.93
CA ALA A 120 24.37 -3.64 3.18
C ALA A 120 25.83 -4.11 3.04
N ASP A 121 26.10 -5.08 2.18
CA ASP A 121 27.44 -5.60 1.90
C ASP A 121 28.34 -4.54 1.26
N TYR A 122 27.76 -3.68 0.42
CA TYR A 122 28.44 -2.51 -0.15
C TYR A 122 28.49 -1.29 0.80
N SER A 123 28.21 -1.49 2.09
CA SER A 123 28.25 -0.44 3.12
C SER A 123 27.28 0.74 2.89
N VAL A 124 26.24 0.54 2.08
CA VAL A 124 25.15 1.52 1.95
C VAL A 124 24.24 1.39 3.19
N ARG A 125 24.23 2.42 4.04
CA ARG A 125 23.38 2.53 5.23
C ARG A 125 22.67 3.89 5.22
N PRO A 126 21.48 3.99 4.59
CA PRO A 126 20.78 5.26 4.50
C PRO A 126 20.34 5.73 5.89
N ALA A 127 20.58 7.00 6.22
CA ALA A 127 19.99 7.63 7.39
C ALA A 127 18.56 8.10 7.11
N ARG A 128 18.25 8.43 5.85
CA ARG A 128 16.93 8.85 5.36
C ARG A 128 16.52 8.00 4.16
N MET A 129 15.39 7.31 4.27
CA MET A 129 14.89 6.42 3.23
C MET A 129 13.49 6.84 2.76
N LEU A 130 13.27 6.75 1.46
CA LEU A 130 11.97 6.95 0.81
C LEU A 130 11.46 5.65 0.19
N GLU A 131 10.22 5.28 0.49
CA GLU A 131 9.49 4.21 -0.22
C GLU A 131 8.19 4.77 -0.85
N PRO A 132 8.20 5.12 -2.15
CA PRO A 132 7.06 5.78 -2.80
C PRO A 132 5.77 4.98 -2.95
N SER A 133 5.82 3.65 -2.86
CA SER A 133 4.67 2.76 -3.08
C SER A 133 4.78 1.54 -2.17
N ALA A 134 4.62 1.77 -0.86
CA ALA A 134 5.09 0.85 0.16
C ALA A 134 4.24 -0.41 0.35
N GLY A 135 2.96 -0.37 -0.02
CA GLY A 135 2.04 -1.44 0.36
C GLY A 135 2.04 -1.63 1.87
N VAL A 136 2.44 -2.81 2.35
CA VAL A 136 2.59 -3.12 3.77
C VAL A 136 4.01 -2.94 4.32
N GLY A 137 4.93 -2.36 3.54
CA GLY A 137 6.27 -1.96 3.99
C GLY A 137 7.32 -3.06 3.94
N VAL A 138 7.26 -3.97 2.97
CA VAL A 138 8.23 -5.09 2.89
C VAL A 138 9.67 -4.60 2.66
N PHE A 139 9.87 -3.52 1.89
CA PHE A 139 11.20 -2.89 1.80
C PHE A 139 11.56 -2.14 3.08
N VAL A 140 10.63 -1.41 3.72
CA VAL A 140 10.86 -0.82 5.06
C VAL A 140 11.42 -1.87 6.04
N ASP A 141 10.74 -3.03 6.17
CA ASP A 141 11.20 -4.14 7.02
C ASP A 141 12.62 -4.58 6.65
N SER A 142 12.88 -4.80 5.36
CA SER A 142 14.15 -5.33 4.87
C SER A 142 15.30 -4.35 5.12
N MET A 143 15.07 -3.04 4.92
CA MET A 143 16.08 -2.00 5.08
C MET A 143 16.36 -1.68 6.55
N LEU A 144 15.33 -1.64 7.41
CA LEU A 144 15.49 -1.38 8.84
C LEU A 144 16.27 -2.48 9.57
N ARG A 145 16.33 -3.72 9.04
CA ARG A 145 17.23 -4.76 9.57
C ARG A 145 18.69 -4.33 9.59
N HIS A 146 19.13 -3.59 8.57
CA HIS A 146 20.52 -3.15 8.42
C HIS A 146 20.73 -1.70 8.86
N SER A 147 19.69 -0.88 8.84
CA SER A 147 19.71 0.54 9.22
C SER A 147 18.58 0.85 10.22
N PRO A 148 18.63 0.33 11.45
CA PRO A 148 17.52 0.41 12.41
C PRO A 148 17.16 1.83 12.86
N ASN A 149 18.10 2.76 12.73
CA ASN A 149 17.92 4.18 13.08
C ASN A 149 17.56 5.06 11.87
N ALA A 150 17.25 4.46 10.70
CA ALA A 150 16.88 5.23 9.53
C ALA A 150 15.52 5.92 9.74
N ASP A 151 15.43 7.18 9.31
CA ASP A 151 14.19 7.93 9.19
C ASP A 151 13.53 7.58 7.86
N VAL A 152 12.44 6.81 7.94
CA VAL A 152 11.73 6.28 6.79
C VAL A 152 10.48 7.12 6.52
N MET A 153 10.36 7.59 5.29
CA MET A 153 9.11 8.12 4.75
C MET A 153 8.56 7.17 3.69
N ALA A 154 7.32 6.75 3.84
CA ALA A 154 6.68 5.83 2.92
C ALA A 154 5.30 6.34 2.50
N PHE A 155 4.92 6.09 1.26
CA PHE A 155 3.63 6.48 0.70
C PHE A 155 2.84 5.24 0.28
N GLU A 156 1.55 5.22 0.62
CA GLU A 156 0.60 4.24 0.13
C GLU A 156 -0.72 4.95 -0.21
N LYS A 157 -1.20 4.74 -1.43
CA LYS A 157 -2.39 5.43 -1.95
C LYS A 157 -3.69 4.74 -1.52
N ASP A 158 -3.66 3.42 -1.35
CA ASP A 158 -4.81 2.65 -0.88
C ASP A 158 -5.09 2.94 0.60
N LEU A 159 -6.33 3.31 0.90
CA LEU A 159 -6.71 3.80 2.23
C LEU A 159 -6.55 2.71 3.31
N LEU A 160 -6.95 1.47 3.01
CA LEU A 160 -6.90 0.38 3.98
C LEU A 160 -5.46 -0.10 4.19
N THR A 161 -4.73 -0.26 3.09
CA THR A 161 -3.33 -0.68 3.12
C THR A 161 -2.48 0.37 3.82
N GLY A 162 -2.67 1.66 3.55
CA GLY A 162 -1.96 2.74 4.24
C GLY A 162 -2.32 2.85 5.73
N THR A 163 -3.55 2.54 6.13
CA THR A 163 -3.90 2.44 7.56
C THR A 163 -3.17 1.27 8.22
N ILE A 164 -3.13 0.09 7.59
CA ILE A 164 -2.36 -1.06 8.09
C ILE A 164 -0.87 -0.71 8.18
N LEU A 165 -0.30 -0.08 7.15
CA LEU A 165 1.09 0.35 7.11
C LEU A 165 1.46 1.27 8.29
N ARG A 166 0.61 2.25 8.62
CA ARG A 166 0.82 3.13 9.77
C ARG A 166 0.90 2.37 11.10
N HIS A 167 0.05 1.36 11.28
CA HIS A 167 0.08 0.51 12.47
C HIS A 167 1.27 -0.45 12.52
N LEU A 168 1.78 -0.86 11.35
CA LEU A 168 3.01 -1.66 11.25
C LEU A 168 4.27 -0.84 11.55
N TYR A 169 4.27 0.47 11.31
CA TYR A 169 5.43 1.34 11.55
C TYR A 169 5.04 2.64 12.25
N PRO A 170 4.60 2.57 13.52
CA PRO A 170 4.08 3.75 14.24
C PRO A 170 5.13 4.84 14.46
N ASP A 171 6.42 4.48 14.50
CA ASP A 171 7.54 5.40 14.74
C ASP A 171 8.09 6.03 13.44
N GLN A 172 7.50 5.71 12.29
CA GLN A 172 7.98 6.13 10.97
C GLN A 172 6.95 6.99 10.22
N LYS A 173 7.38 7.70 9.18
CA LYS A 173 6.52 8.65 8.44
C LYS A 173 5.72 7.94 7.35
N MET A 174 4.65 7.26 7.75
CA MET A 174 3.77 6.50 6.86
C MET A 174 2.59 7.38 6.38
N ARG A 175 2.54 7.70 5.08
CA ARG A 175 1.55 8.61 4.49
C ARG A 175 0.54 7.85 3.63
N THR A 176 -0.72 7.85 4.07
CA THR A 176 -1.85 7.30 3.31
C THR A 176 -2.32 8.27 2.22
N CYS A 177 -1.48 8.49 1.23
CA CYS A 177 -1.78 9.29 0.05
C CYS A 177 -0.88 8.91 -1.14
N GLY A 178 -1.21 9.42 -2.32
CA GLY A 178 -0.35 9.23 -3.49
C GLY A 178 0.98 9.96 -3.36
N PHE A 179 2.06 9.32 -3.83
CA PHE A 179 3.41 9.87 -3.84
C PHE A 179 3.52 11.21 -4.57
N GLU A 180 2.61 11.50 -5.50
CA GLU A 180 2.57 12.79 -6.19
C GLU A 180 2.43 13.99 -5.23
N LYS A 181 1.95 13.76 -4.00
CA LYS A 181 1.73 14.78 -2.97
C LYS A 181 2.94 15.09 -2.09
N ILE A 182 4.07 14.40 -2.28
CA ILE A 182 5.30 14.73 -1.54
C ILE A 182 5.65 16.22 -1.73
N GLU A 183 5.99 16.89 -0.64
CA GLU A 183 6.23 18.32 -0.64
C GLU A 183 7.66 18.65 -1.13
N ARG A 184 7.82 19.80 -1.78
CA ARG A 184 9.11 20.28 -2.33
C ARG A 184 10.31 20.20 -1.38
N PRO A 185 10.20 20.46 -0.07
CA PRO A 185 11.35 20.35 0.84
C PRO A 185 11.99 18.96 0.91
N PHE A 186 11.32 17.93 0.39
CA PHE A 186 11.84 16.56 0.30
C PHE A 186 12.54 16.25 -1.03
N ASN A 187 12.70 17.23 -1.93
CA ASN A 187 13.59 17.09 -3.09
C ASN A 187 15.06 17.16 -2.63
N ASN A 188 15.94 16.34 -3.23
CA ASN A 188 17.34 16.19 -2.82
C ASN A 188 17.53 15.94 -1.31
N TYR A 189 16.62 15.19 -0.69
CA TYR A 189 16.58 15.01 0.76
C TYR A 189 16.99 13.60 1.20
N PHE A 190 16.57 12.56 0.49
CA PHE A 190 16.77 11.18 0.93
C PHE A 190 18.12 10.62 0.49
N ASP A 191 18.66 9.69 1.27
CA ASP A 191 19.89 8.98 0.92
C ASP A 191 19.61 7.79 -0.01
N LEU A 192 18.40 7.24 0.07
CA LEU A 192 17.94 6.12 -0.75
C LEU A 192 16.44 6.25 -1.01
N ALA A 193 16.05 6.06 -2.27
CA ALA A 193 14.67 5.73 -2.63
C ALA A 193 14.62 4.29 -3.15
N VAL A 194 13.80 3.44 -2.54
CA VAL A 194 13.66 2.03 -2.93
C VAL A 194 12.20 1.61 -2.81
N SER A 195 11.67 0.96 -3.85
CA SER A 195 10.27 0.53 -3.91
C SER A 195 10.05 -0.39 -5.10
N ASN A 196 9.00 -1.20 -5.02
CA ASN A 196 8.36 -1.75 -6.21
C ASN A 196 7.27 -0.76 -6.65
N ILE A 197 7.59 0.06 -7.64
CA ILE A 197 6.69 1.10 -8.12
C ILE A 197 5.60 0.50 -9.02
N PRO A 198 4.39 1.08 -9.04
CA PRO A 198 3.34 0.61 -9.93
C PRO A 198 3.75 0.72 -11.41
N PHE A 199 3.25 -0.19 -12.23
CA PHE A 199 3.52 -0.25 -13.66
C PHE A 199 2.23 -0.16 -14.50
N GLY A 200 2.32 0.46 -15.68
CA GLY A 200 1.18 0.62 -16.59
C GLY A 200 1.09 2.00 -17.25
N ASP A 201 0.19 2.09 -18.23
CA ASP A 201 -0.09 3.29 -19.03
C ASP A 201 -1.12 4.19 -18.34
N ILE A 202 -0.80 4.59 -17.10
CA ILE A 202 -1.64 5.45 -16.27
C ILE A 202 -0.94 6.79 -16.14
N ALA A 203 -1.61 7.86 -16.57
CA ALA A 203 -1.09 9.20 -16.42
C ALA A 203 -1.21 9.69 -14.96
N VAL A 204 -0.17 10.36 -14.46
CA VAL A 204 -0.16 10.97 -13.12
C VAL A 204 -0.13 12.48 -13.23
N PHE A 205 -1.14 13.13 -12.67
CA PHE A 205 -1.17 14.58 -12.61
C PHE A 205 -0.25 15.11 -11.53
N ASP A 206 0.69 15.96 -11.95
CA ASP A 206 1.62 16.71 -11.10
C ASP A 206 1.93 18.03 -11.81
N ALA A 207 1.54 19.14 -11.19
CA ALA A 207 1.65 20.46 -11.80
C ALA A 207 3.11 20.87 -12.08
N GLU A 208 4.08 20.36 -11.31
CA GLU A 208 5.49 20.70 -11.49
C GLU A 208 6.08 20.02 -12.70
N PHE A 209 5.75 18.74 -12.89
CA PHE A 209 6.17 17.99 -14.06
C PHE A 209 5.49 18.55 -15.31
N GLN A 210 4.21 18.92 -15.24
CA GLN A 210 3.45 19.40 -16.39
C GLN A 210 3.97 20.76 -16.89
N ARG A 211 4.37 21.64 -15.96
CA ARG A 211 4.87 22.99 -16.25
C ARG A 211 6.39 23.05 -16.39
N SER A 212 7.09 21.93 -16.25
CA SER A 212 8.55 21.89 -16.37
C SER A 212 8.99 22.19 -17.80
N ASP A 213 10.13 22.88 -17.97
CA ASP A 213 10.78 23.07 -19.27
C ASP A 213 11.42 21.78 -19.82
N SER A 214 11.67 20.78 -18.97
CA SER A 214 12.19 19.47 -19.39
C SER A 214 11.12 18.64 -20.10
N PHE A 215 11.37 18.28 -21.36
CA PHE A 215 10.55 17.33 -22.10
C PHE A 215 10.46 15.99 -21.37
N GLY A 216 11.56 15.51 -20.79
CA GLY A 216 11.60 14.25 -20.05
C GLY A 216 10.61 14.23 -18.89
N ARG A 217 10.56 15.31 -18.09
CA ARG A 217 9.60 15.45 -16.98
C ARG A 217 8.16 15.49 -17.48
N ARG A 218 7.84 16.33 -18.47
CA ARG A 218 6.50 16.39 -19.04
C ARG A 218 6.04 15.04 -19.63
N SER A 219 6.96 14.31 -20.26
CA SER A 219 6.66 13.02 -20.87
C SER A 219 6.51 11.90 -19.85
N ALA A 220 7.28 11.91 -18.75
CA ALA A 220 7.25 10.87 -17.73
C ALA A 220 5.87 10.75 -17.04
N GLN A 221 5.11 11.83 -16.96
CA GLN A 221 3.74 11.80 -16.40
C GLN A 221 2.75 10.97 -17.19
N LYS A 222 3.05 10.58 -18.43
CA LYS A 222 2.16 9.78 -19.27
C LYS A 222 2.06 8.33 -18.80
N THR A 223 3.09 7.82 -18.12
CA THR A 223 3.10 6.45 -17.58
C THR A 223 3.58 6.47 -16.13
N ILE A 224 2.88 5.74 -15.26
CA ILE A 224 3.06 5.86 -13.81
C ILE A 224 4.46 5.46 -13.36
N HIS A 225 5.06 4.43 -13.95
CA HIS A 225 6.40 3.95 -13.60
C HIS A 225 7.48 4.99 -13.95
N ASN A 226 7.39 5.67 -15.09
CA ASN A 226 8.35 6.70 -15.48
C ASN A 226 8.25 7.92 -14.55
N TYR A 227 7.02 8.32 -14.20
CA TYR A 227 6.79 9.39 -13.24
C TYR A 227 7.39 9.04 -11.86
N PHE A 228 7.09 7.86 -11.32
CA PHE A 228 7.62 7.41 -10.03
C PHE A 228 9.14 7.33 -10.04
N PHE A 229 9.75 6.84 -11.13
CA PHE A 229 11.19 6.75 -11.26
C PHE A 229 11.86 8.13 -11.27
N LEU A 230 11.41 9.05 -12.13
CA LEU A 230 12.00 10.39 -12.21
C LEU A 230 11.75 11.21 -10.94
N LYS A 231 10.55 11.12 -10.35
CA LYS A 231 10.24 11.84 -9.11
C LYS A 231 10.96 11.25 -7.90
N GLY A 232 11.19 9.93 -7.89
CA GLY A 232 12.06 9.28 -6.91
C GLY A 232 13.50 9.78 -7.03
N LEU A 233 14.02 9.93 -8.25
CA LEU A 233 15.33 10.50 -8.50
C LEU A 233 15.44 11.95 -8.00
N ASP A 234 14.43 12.80 -8.25
CA ASP A 234 14.38 14.17 -7.73
C ASP A 234 14.43 14.25 -6.19
N ALA A 235 14.00 13.19 -5.51
CA ALA A 235 13.91 13.15 -4.05
C ALA A 235 15.23 12.71 -3.39
N VAL A 236 16.08 11.98 -4.12
CA VAL A 236 17.38 11.50 -3.64
C VAL A 236 18.44 12.57 -3.83
N ARG A 237 19.30 12.77 -2.84
CA ARG A 237 20.43 13.71 -2.95
C ARG A 237 21.56 13.16 -3.81
N ASP A 238 22.37 14.07 -4.36
CA ASP A 238 23.65 13.75 -5.02
C ASP A 238 24.69 13.16 -4.05
#